data_AF-A0A1J3JF87-F1
#
_entry.id   AF-A0A1J3JF87-F1
#
_cell.length_a   1.000
_cell.length_b   1.000
_cell.length_c   1.000
_cell.angle_alpha   90.00
_cell.angle_beta   90.00
_cell.angle_gamma   90.00
#
_symmetry.space_group_name_H-M   'P 1'
#
loop_
_entity.id
_entity.type
_entity.pdbx_description
1 polymer ?
#
loop_
_entity_poly.entity_id
_entity_poly.type
_entity_poly.pdbx_seq_one_letter_code
_entity_poly.pdbx_strand_id
1 'polypeptide(L)'
;QFLGAKARQLGFMLKGLRQLHQQIESLQIPFFLLQGDAKDTIPNFITECGASHLVTDFSPLREIRSCKDEVVKRTSDSLTIHEVDAHNVVPMWAASVKLEYGARTIRGKINKLLPEYLIEFPKLEPPRKKWVEMMDKTLVNWDSLIDKVVREGAEVPEIEWCVPGEEAGMEVLMGNKDGFLTKRLKNYSTDRNNPVKPKALSGLSPYLHFGQISA
;
A
#
# COMPACT_ATOMS: atom_id res chain seq x y z
N GLN A 1 -6.98 9.81 13.54
CA GLN A 1 -5.94 10.47 12.73
C GLN A 1 -4.62 9.74 12.96
N PHE A 2 -4.00 9.19 11.91
CA PHE A 2 -2.70 8.51 12.02
C PHE A 2 -1.57 9.54 11.88
N LEU A 3 -0.72 9.66 12.90
CA LEU A 3 0.52 10.46 12.90
C LEU A 3 0.41 11.89 12.34
N GLY A 4 -0.75 12.54 12.50
CA GLY A 4 -0.97 13.90 12.01
C GLY A 4 -1.14 14.04 10.50
N ALA A 5 -1.43 12.95 9.76
CA ALA A 5 -1.75 12.99 8.34
C ALA A 5 -2.93 13.95 8.06
N LYS A 6 -2.81 14.73 6.98
CA LYS A 6 -3.73 15.82 6.60
C LYS A 6 -4.37 15.55 5.24
N ALA A 7 -5.10 16.53 4.68
CA ALA A 7 -5.83 16.39 3.43
C ALA A 7 -4.95 15.87 2.29
N ARG A 8 -3.70 16.35 2.21
CA ARG A 8 -2.73 15.88 1.21
C ARG A 8 -2.52 14.38 1.20
N GLN A 9 -2.21 13.79 2.34
CA GLN A 9 -1.88 12.36 2.43
C GLN A 9 -3.15 11.51 2.39
N LEU A 10 -4.15 11.90 3.18
CA LEU A 10 -5.37 11.11 3.33
C LEU A 10 -6.25 11.19 2.07
N GLY A 11 -6.34 12.35 1.42
CA GLY A 11 -7.04 12.52 0.15
C GLY A 11 -6.39 11.67 -0.96
N PHE A 12 -5.06 11.69 -1.05
CA PHE A 12 -4.31 10.86 -1.98
C PHE A 12 -4.56 9.36 -1.77
N MET A 13 -4.48 8.89 -0.52
CA MET A 13 -4.75 7.51 -0.15
C MET A 13 -6.20 7.09 -0.48
N LEU A 14 -7.19 7.88 -0.06
CA LEU A 14 -8.61 7.54 -0.24
C LEU A 14 -9.04 7.53 -1.71
N LYS A 15 -8.53 8.47 -2.51
CA LYS A 15 -8.78 8.48 -3.96
C LYS A 15 -8.14 7.26 -4.65
N GLY A 16 -6.97 6.82 -4.19
CA GLY A 16 -6.37 5.56 -4.64
C GLY A 16 -7.20 4.34 -4.24
N LEU A 17 -7.67 4.27 -3.00
CA LEU A 17 -8.55 3.19 -2.52
C LEU A 17 -9.89 3.14 -3.26
N ARG A 18 -10.44 4.29 -3.67
CA ARG A 18 -11.64 4.36 -4.52
C ARG A 18 -11.43 3.65 -5.86
N GLN A 19 -10.27 3.84 -6.50
CA GLN A 19 -9.91 3.14 -7.74
C GLN A 19 -9.74 1.64 -7.49
N LEU A 20 -8.96 1.27 -6.45
CA LEU A 20 -8.73 -0.13 -6.07
C LEU A 20 -10.06 -0.86 -5.84
N HIS A 21 -11.00 -0.24 -5.11
CA HIS A 21 -12.31 -0.82 -4.82
C HIS A 21 -13.05 -1.23 -6.10
N GLN A 22 -13.06 -0.38 -7.12
CA GLN A 22 -13.69 -0.70 -8.41
C GLN A 22 -13.00 -1.87 -9.12
N GLN A 23 -11.67 -1.94 -9.05
CA GLN A 23 -10.87 -2.98 -9.70
C GLN A 23 -11.05 -4.36 -9.04
N ILE A 24 -11.00 -4.45 -7.70
CA ILE A 24 -11.16 -5.73 -6.99
C ILE A 24 -12.60 -6.25 -7.00
N GLU A 25 -13.60 -5.37 -7.06
CA GLU A 25 -14.99 -5.80 -7.28
C GLU A 25 -15.17 -6.49 -8.63
N SER A 26 -14.46 -6.05 -9.67
CA SER A 26 -14.45 -6.72 -10.98
C SER A 26 -13.87 -8.14 -10.91
N LEU A 27 -13.03 -8.42 -9.91
CA LEU A 27 -12.45 -9.74 -9.61
C LEU A 27 -13.30 -10.56 -8.62
N GLN A 28 -14.50 -10.09 -8.26
CA GLN A 28 -15.39 -10.72 -7.27
C GLN A 28 -14.78 -10.83 -5.87
N ILE A 29 -13.80 -9.98 -5.55
CA ILE A 29 -13.20 -9.88 -4.22
C ILE A 29 -13.94 -8.76 -3.47
N PRO A 30 -14.59 -9.06 -2.34
CA PRO A 30 -15.30 -8.04 -1.58
C PRO A 30 -14.32 -7.08 -0.89
N PHE A 31 -14.68 -5.80 -0.86
CA PHE A 31 -13.93 -4.75 -0.18
C PHE A 31 -14.74 -4.19 0.98
N PHE A 32 -14.10 -4.06 2.14
CA PHE A 32 -14.73 -3.51 3.33
C PHE A 32 -13.88 -2.35 3.86
N LEU A 33 -14.50 -1.17 3.98
CA LEU A 33 -13.86 -0.01 4.59
C LEU A 33 -14.41 0.19 6.01
N LEU A 34 -13.63 -0.21 7.01
CA LEU A 34 -14.01 -0.08 8.41
C LEU A 34 -13.50 1.25 8.98
N GLN A 35 -14.43 2.08 9.47
CA GLN A 35 -14.11 3.37 10.09
C GLN A 35 -14.07 3.25 11.61
N GLY A 36 -12.94 3.59 12.22
CA GLY A 36 -12.75 3.50 13.66
C GLY A 36 -11.29 3.18 14.00
N ASP A 37 -11.05 2.77 15.24
CA ASP A 37 -9.74 2.27 15.65
C ASP A 37 -9.60 0.80 15.21
N ALA A 38 -8.55 0.48 14.47
CA ALA A 38 -8.34 -0.84 13.89
C ALA A 38 -8.25 -1.96 14.94
N LYS A 39 -7.79 -1.64 16.16
CA LYS A 39 -7.77 -2.58 17.29
C LYS A 39 -9.17 -3.04 17.72
N ASP A 40 -10.22 -2.29 17.38
CA ASP A 40 -11.61 -2.59 17.70
C ASP A 40 -12.35 -3.10 16.45
N THR A 41 -12.17 -2.41 15.31
CA THR A 41 -12.93 -2.73 14.08
C THR A 41 -12.49 -4.03 13.42
N ILE A 42 -11.18 -4.34 13.37
CA ILE A 42 -10.67 -5.56 12.73
C ILE A 42 -11.10 -6.82 13.50
N PRO A 43 -10.91 -6.94 14.83
CA PRO A 43 -11.35 -8.13 15.56
C PRO A 43 -12.87 -8.36 15.50
N ASN A 44 -13.66 -7.27 15.56
CA ASN A 44 -15.12 -7.36 15.44
C ASN A 44 -15.51 -7.91 14.07
N PHE A 45 -14.91 -7.38 12.99
CA PHE A 45 -15.19 -7.82 11.64
C PHE A 45 -14.77 -9.28 11.40
N ILE A 46 -13.63 -9.71 11.94
CA ILE A 46 -13.16 -11.11 11.88
C ILE A 46 -14.19 -12.06 12.52
N THR A 47 -14.71 -11.68 13.68
CA THR A 47 -15.70 -12.47 14.42
C THR A 47 -17.03 -12.52 13.67
N GLU A 48 -17.47 -11.37 13.17
CA GLU A 48 -18.71 -11.19 12.41
C GLU A 48 -18.72 -12.01 11.11
N CYS A 49 -17.61 -12.06 10.39
CA CYS A 49 -17.50 -12.83 9.16
C CYS A 49 -17.04 -14.29 9.36
N GLY A 50 -16.85 -14.72 10.61
CA GLY A 50 -16.42 -16.08 10.93
C GLY A 50 -15.08 -16.47 10.29
N ALA A 51 -14.15 -15.51 10.14
CA ALA A 51 -12.90 -15.74 9.43
C ALA A 51 -11.99 -16.76 10.17
N SER A 52 -11.40 -17.67 9.40
CA SER A 52 -10.40 -18.63 9.89
C SER A 52 -8.96 -18.16 9.71
N HIS A 53 -8.72 -17.21 8.80
CA HIS A 53 -7.40 -16.64 8.51
C HIS A 53 -7.44 -15.12 8.44
N LEU A 54 -6.42 -14.48 9.01
CA LEU A 54 -6.10 -13.08 8.79
C LEU A 54 -4.74 -13.00 8.10
N VAL A 55 -4.67 -12.29 6.97
CA VAL A 55 -3.41 -12.01 6.28
C VAL A 55 -3.20 -10.49 6.26
N THR A 56 -2.02 -10.03 6.63
CA THR A 56 -1.64 -8.61 6.61
C THR A 56 -0.30 -8.40 5.91
N ASP A 57 -0.10 -7.23 5.33
CA ASP A 57 1.21 -6.81 4.81
C ASP A 57 2.22 -6.59 5.94
N PHE A 58 3.47 -6.32 5.63
CA PHE A 58 4.50 -5.97 6.61
C PHE A 58 4.74 -4.46 6.68
N SER A 59 4.92 -3.93 7.88
CA SER A 59 5.45 -2.57 8.09
C SER A 59 6.35 -2.51 9.31
N PRO A 60 7.56 -1.94 9.21
CA PRO A 60 8.47 -1.81 10.35
C PRO A 60 8.07 -0.70 11.34
N LEU A 61 7.10 0.16 10.98
CA LEU A 61 6.71 1.32 11.78
C LEU A 61 6.10 0.88 13.11
N ARG A 62 6.57 1.51 14.20
CA ARG A 62 6.17 1.17 15.57
C ARG A 62 4.66 1.23 15.77
N GLU A 63 4.01 2.25 15.24
CA GLU A 63 2.58 2.48 15.39
C GLU A 63 1.76 1.41 14.66
N ILE A 64 2.20 0.96 13.48
CA ILE A 64 1.55 -0.12 12.72
C ILE A 64 1.75 -1.48 13.42
N ARG A 65 2.97 -1.75 13.88
CA ARG A 65 3.29 -2.98 14.63
C ARG A 65 2.47 -3.07 15.92
N SER A 66 2.45 -1.99 16.71
CA SER A 66 1.65 -1.94 17.94
C SER A 66 0.16 -2.11 17.67
N CYS A 67 -0.36 -1.58 16.56
CA CYS A 67 -1.74 -1.78 16.17
C CYS A 67 -2.03 -3.26 15.85
N LYS A 68 -1.15 -3.91 15.08
CA LYS A 68 -1.24 -5.34 14.78
C LYS A 68 -1.19 -6.18 16.04
N ASP A 69 -0.26 -5.90 16.96
CA ASP A 69 -0.15 -6.61 18.24
C ASP A 69 -1.46 -6.52 19.06
N GLU A 70 -2.13 -5.37 19.06
CA GLU A 70 -3.42 -5.20 19.73
C GLU A 70 -4.56 -5.94 19.04
N VAL A 71 -4.56 -6.01 17.70
CA VAL A 71 -5.52 -6.83 16.94
C VAL A 71 -5.34 -8.30 17.30
N VAL A 72 -4.10 -8.81 17.27
CA VAL A 72 -3.79 -10.22 17.58
C VAL A 72 -4.25 -10.60 19.00
N LYS A 73 -4.03 -9.73 19.99
CA LYS A 73 -4.47 -9.98 21.38
C LYS A 73 -5.99 -10.09 21.55
N ARG A 74 -6.77 -9.57 20.60
CA ARG A 74 -8.23 -9.46 20.68
C ARG A 74 -8.95 -10.42 19.75
N THR A 75 -8.21 -11.16 18.94
CA THR A 75 -8.72 -12.24 18.09
C THR A 75 -8.72 -13.56 18.83
N SER A 76 -9.59 -14.50 18.41
CA SER A 76 -9.66 -15.87 18.94
C SER A 76 -8.36 -16.64 18.69
N ASP A 77 -7.99 -17.53 19.62
CA ASP A 77 -6.86 -18.47 19.47
C ASP A 77 -7.03 -19.43 18.28
N SER A 78 -8.26 -19.61 17.79
CA SER A 78 -8.56 -20.43 16.62
C SER A 78 -8.22 -19.76 15.28
N LEU A 79 -7.96 -18.44 15.28
CA LEU A 79 -7.63 -17.67 14.08
C LEU A 79 -6.16 -17.86 13.74
N THR A 80 -5.86 -18.24 12.49
CA THR A 80 -4.48 -18.24 12.00
C THR A 80 -4.12 -16.89 11.39
N ILE A 81 -3.01 -16.30 11.83
CA ILE A 81 -2.59 -14.97 11.39
C ILE A 81 -1.25 -15.07 10.64
N HIS A 82 -1.21 -14.52 9.44
CA HIS A 82 -0.01 -14.46 8.60
C HIS A 82 0.36 -13.01 8.29
N GLU A 83 1.65 -12.69 8.41
CA GLU A 83 2.22 -11.45 7.90
C GLU A 83 3.09 -11.74 6.67
N VAL A 84 2.90 -10.95 5.60
CA VAL A 84 3.62 -11.10 4.33
C VAL A 84 4.33 -9.79 3.99
N ASP A 85 5.63 -9.85 3.70
CA ASP A 85 6.34 -8.68 3.17
C ASP A 85 5.97 -8.46 1.70
N ALA A 86 4.95 -7.63 1.48
CA ALA A 86 4.45 -7.23 0.17
C ALA A 86 5.09 -5.93 -0.35
N HIS A 87 6.09 -5.37 0.37
CA HIS A 87 6.67 -4.07 0.06
C HIS A 87 8.10 -4.16 -0.46
N ASN A 88 8.88 -5.10 0.07
CA ASN A 88 10.26 -5.32 -0.34
C ASN A 88 10.37 -6.49 -1.31
N VAL A 89 11.25 -6.38 -2.31
CA VAL A 89 11.59 -7.51 -3.20
C VAL A 89 12.10 -8.69 -2.39
N VAL A 90 13.08 -8.47 -1.52
CA VAL A 90 13.56 -9.49 -0.57
C VAL A 90 12.94 -9.21 0.79
N PRO A 91 12.21 -10.16 1.42
CA PRO A 91 11.57 -9.94 2.71
C PRO A 91 12.55 -9.41 3.75
N MET A 92 12.13 -8.44 4.55
CA MET A 92 13.00 -7.71 5.49
C MET A 92 13.78 -8.65 6.42
N TRP A 93 13.11 -9.65 6.99
CA TRP A 93 13.71 -10.65 7.88
C TRP A 93 14.62 -11.66 7.17
N ALA A 94 14.47 -11.84 5.85
CA ALA A 94 15.35 -12.68 5.03
C ALA A 94 16.57 -11.90 4.53
N ALA A 95 16.41 -10.60 4.24
CA ALA A 95 17.47 -9.75 3.72
C ALA A 95 18.65 -9.63 4.69
N SER A 96 18.38 -9.53 5.99
CA SER A 96 19.40 -9.57 7.04
C SER A 96 18.81 -9.88 8.42
N VAL A 97 19.49 -10.72 9.20
CA VAL A 97 19.14 -11.01 10.61
C VAL A 97 19.51 -9.91 11.60
N LYS A 98 20.11 -8.80 11.12
CA LYS A 98 20.52 -7.67 11.94
C LYS A 98 20.47 -6.35 11.18
N LEU A 99 20.47 -5.24 11.93
CA LEU A 99 20.68 -3.91 11.38
C LEU A 99 22.04 -3.83 10.69
N GLU A 100 22.02 -3.32 9.46
CA GLU A 100 23.21 -3.17 8.63
C GLU A 100 23.82 -1.78 8.76
N TYR A 101 25.16 -1.72 8.83
CA TYR A 101 25.88 -0.47 9.08
C TYR A 101 25.79 0.52 7.90
N GLY A 102 25.65 0.03 6.67
CA GLY A 102 25.48 0.89 5.52
C GLY A 102 25.20 0.14 4.23
N ALA A 103 25.00 0.89 3.15
CA ALA A 103 24.60 0.32 1.87
C ALA A 103 25.57 -0.77 1.36
N ARG A 104 26.87 -0.66 1.63
CA ARG A 104 27.86 -1.67 1.24
C ARG A 104 27.61 -3.03 1.91
N THR A 105 27.18 -3.06 3.17
CA THR A 105 27.07 -4.30 3.95
C THR A 105 25.76 -5.04 3.64
N ILE A 106 24.67 -4.31 3.37
CA ILE A 106 23.39 -4.90 2.97
C ILE A 106 23.32 -5.29 1.49
N ARG A 107 23.93 -4.52 0.58
CA ARG A 107 23.82 -4.74 -0.88
C ARG A 107 24.26 -6.13 -1.30
N GLY A 108 25.37 -6.62 -0.74
CA GLY A 108 25.88 -7.95 -1.07
C GLY A 108 24.94 -9.09 -0.61
N LYS A 109 24.14 -8.87 0.44
CA LYS A 109 23.17 -9.86 0.92
C LYS A 109 21.93 -9.89 0.03
N ILE A 110 21.35 -8.72 -0.24
CA ILE A 110 20.20 -8.58 -1.13
C ILE A 110 20.54 -9.13 -2.52
N ASN A 111 21.68 -8.73 -3.11
CA ASN A 111 22.05 -9.17 -4.46
C ASN A 111 22.19 -10.69 -4.60
N LYS A 112 22.56 -11.42 -3.54
CA LYS A 112 22.63 -12.89 -3.56
C LYS A 112 21.24 -13.54 -3.60
N LEU A 113 20.24 -12.85 -3.07
CA LEU A 113 18.85 -13.31 -2.97
C LEU A 113 17.99 -12.85 -4.16
N LEU A 114 18.41 -11.81 -4.90
CA LEU A 114 17.66 -11.32 -6.06
C LEU A 114 17.25 -12.42 -7.06
N PRO A 115 18.09 -13.42 -7.43
CA PRO A 115 17.66 -14.46 -8.36
C PRO A 115 16.47 -15.30 -7.87
N GLU A 116 16.25 -15.38 -6.55
CA GLU A 116 15.15 -16.12 -5.93
C GLU A 116 13.88 -15.25 -5.80
N TYR A 117 14.05 -13.97 -5.47
CA TYR A 117 12.93 -13.09 -5.09
C TYR A 117 12.50 -12.08 -6.16
N LEU A 118 13.40 -11.68 -7.06
CA LEU A 118 13.08 -10.77 -8.17
C LEU A 118 12.51 -11.59 -9.33
N ILE A 119 11.30 -12.08 -9.12
CA ILE A 119 10.55 -12.91 -10.07
C ILE A 119 9.25 -12.21 -10.48
N GLU A 120 8.68 -12.67 -11.59
CA GLU A 120 7.38 -12.19 -12.05
C GLU A 120 6.26 -12.63 -11.10
N PHE A 121 5.25 -11.78 -10.94
CA PHE A 121 4.09 -12.07 -10.11
C PHE A 121 3.10 -12.97 -10.86
N PRO A 122 2.49 -13.96 -10.19
CA PRO A 122 1.38 -14.70 -10.77
C PRO A 122 0.17 -13.78 -10.99
N LYS A 123 -0.66 -14.12 -11.98
CA LYS A 123 -1.91 -13.39 -12.20
C LYS A 123 -2.88 -13.68 -11.05
N LEU A 124 -3.54 -12.63 -10.56
CA LEU A 124 -4.60 -12.75 -9.57
C LEU A 124 -5.85 -13.36 -10.24
N GLU A 125 -6.35 -14.46 -9.67
CA GLU A 125 -7.55 -15.15 -10.14
C GLU A 125 -8.74 -14.86 -9.21
N PRO A 126 -9.98 -14.81 -9.72
CA PRO A 126 -11.17 -14.70 -8.89
C PRO A 126 -11.28 -15.84 -7.88
N PRO A 127 -11.87 -15.60 -6.69
CA PRO A 127 -12.02 -16.64 -5.68
C PRO A 127 -12.95 -17.76 -6.19
N ARG A 128 -12.59 -19.02 -5.86
CA ARG A 128 -13.35 -20.22 -6.27
C ARG A 128 -14.79 -20.23 -5.75
N LYS A 129 -15.02 -19.61 -4.59
CA LYS A 129 -16.33 -19.41 -3.99
C LYS A 129 -16.61 -17.92 -3.93
N LYS A 130 -17.78 -17.53 -4.44
CA LYS A 130 -18.26 -16.17 -4.27
C LYS A 130 -18.58 -15.94 -2.80
N TRP A 131 -18.40 -14.69 -2.36
CA TRP A 131 -18.93 -14.25 -1.08
C TRP A 131 -20.47 -14.16 -1.19
N VAL A 132 -21.20 -15.00 -0.44
CA VAL A 132 -22.67 -15.12 -0.55
C VAL A 132 -23.40 -14.53 0.66
N GLU A 133 -22.71 -14.14 1.73
CA GLU A 133 -23.35 -13.82 3.02
C GLU A 133 -23.89 -12.39 3.21
N MET A 134 -24.92 -12.35 4.09
CA MET A 134 -26.00 -11.39 4.36
C MET A 134 -25.64 -9.97 4.82
N MET A 135 -24.35 -9.59 4.78
CA MET A 135 -23.96 -8.23 5.15
C MET A 135 -24.39 -7.29 4.04
N ASP A 136 -25.23 -6.31 4.38
CA ASP A 136 -25.49 -5.18 3.50
C ASP A 136 -24.12 -4.60 3.17
N LYS A 137 -23.69 -4.72 1.90
CA LYS A 137 -22.46 -4.07 1.45
C LYS A 137 -22.65 -2.61 1.78
N THR A 138 -22.04 -2.13 2.86
CA THR A 138 -22.16 -0.73 3.25
C THR A 138 -21.56 0.06 2.11
N LEU A 139 -22.44 0.66 1.30
CA LEU A 139 -22.04 1.36 0.11
C LEU A 139 -21.17 2.52 0.56
N VAL A 140 -19.87 2.42 0.30
CA VAL A 140 -18.92 3.43 0.74
C VAL A 140 -19.24 4.73 -0.02
N ASN A 141 -19.75 5.73 0.70
CA ASN A 141 -19.93 7.07 0.15
C ASN A 141 -18.55 7.76 0.09
N TRP A 142 -17.81 7.46 -0.98
CA TRP A 142 -16.45 7.97 -1.20
C TRP A 142 -16.39 9.48 -1.22
N ASP A 143 -17.33 10.14 -1.89
CA ASP A 143 -17.33 11.60 -2.01
C ASP A 143 -17.48 12.25 -0.62
N SER A 144 -18.46 11.79 0.18
CA SER A 144 -18.65 12.29 1.55
C SER A 144 -17.43 12.04 2.45
N LEU A 145 -16.80 10.87 2.33
CA LEU A 145 -15.62 10.51 3.12
C LEU A 145 -14.41 11.37 2.75
N ILE A 146 -14.15 11.54 1.45
CA ILE A 146 -13.04 12.35 0.95
C ILE A 146 -13.28 13.81 1.33
N ASP A 147 -14.48 14.36 1.12
CA ASP A 147 -14.83 15.74 1.48
C ASP A 147 -14.63 16.02 2.96
N LYS A 148 -15.01 15.07 3.83
CA LYS A 148 -14.80 15.17 5.27
C LYS A 148 -13.32 15.30 5.61
N VAL A 149 -12.50 14.40 5.08
CA VAL A 149 -11.06 14.35 5.35
C VAL A 149 -10.32 15.55 4.77
N VAL A 150 -10.69 16.00 3.57
CA VAL A 150 -10.11 17.17 2.93
C VAL A 150 -10.42 18.43 3.75
N ARG A 151 -11.66 18.56 4.24
CA ARG A 151 -12.05 19.68 5.10
C ARG A 151 -11.35 19.67 6.45
N GLU A 152 -11.23 18.51 7.10
CA GLU A 152 -10.57 18.36 8.42
C GLU A 152 -9.05 18.56 8.37
N GLY A 153 -8.43 18.37 7.20
CA GLY A 153 -6.98 18.47 6.99
C GLY A 153 -6.55 19.60 6.06
N ALA A 154 -7.39 20.62 5.88
CA ALA A 154 -7.22 21.70 4.90
C ALA A 154 -5.95 22.55 5.10
N GLU A 155 -5.33 22.51 6.27
CA GLU A 155 -4.07 23.19 6.57
C GLU A 155 -2.89 22.68 5.73
N VAL A 156 -2.96 21.44 5.23
CA VAL A 156 -2.02 20.90 4.25
C VAL A 156 -2.83 20.36 3.06
N PRO A 157 -3.07 21.20 2.03
CA PRO A 157 -3.97 20.87 0.94
C PRO A 157 -3.39 19.80 0.01
N GLU A 158 -4.29 19.19 -0.75
CA GLU A 158 -3.96 18.19 -1.77
C GLU A 158 -2.96 18.68 -2.80
N ILE A 159 -2.30 17.74 -3.46
CA ILE A 159 -1.37 18.01 -4.56
C ILE A 159 -2.10 17.88 -5.89
N GLU A 160 -1.72 18.72 -6.85
CA GLU A 160 -2.34 18.74 -8.19
C GLU A 160 -1.46 18.05 -9.25
N TRP A 161 -0.16 17.89 -8.98
CA TRP A 161 0.80 17.39 -9.95
C TRP A 161 0.86 15.85 -10.05
N CYS A 162 0.18 15.14 -9.14
CA CYS A 162 0.21 13.69 -9.03
C CYS A 162 -1.19 13.16 -8.76
N VAL A 163 -1.67 12.32 -9.67
CA VAL A 163 -2.95 11.62 -9.53
C VAL A 163 -2.69 10.30 -8.78
N PRO A 164 -3.43 9.97 -7.71
CA PRO A 164 -3.28 8.70 -7.01
C PRO A 164 -3.85 7.52 -7.79
N GLY A 165 -3.44 6.31 -7.39
CA GLY A 165 -3.95 5.05 -7.91
C GLY A 165 -2.91 4.27 -8.71
N GLU A 166 -3.18 2.97 -8.90
CA GLU A 166 -2.30 2.04 -9.59
C GLU A 166 -2.09 2.43 -11.05
N GLU A 167 -3.16 2.83 -11.74
CA GLU A 167 -3.11 3.22 -13.14
C GLU A 167 -2.22 4.46 -13.35
N ALA A 168 -2.38 5.46 -12.48
CA ALA A 168 -1.58 6.68 -12.54
C ALA A 168 -0.12 6.42 -12.17
N GLY A 169 0.14 5.57 -11.17
CA GLY A 169 1.49 5.13 -10.83
C GLY A 169 2.18 4.42 -11.99
N MET A 170 1.46 3.54 -12.68
CA MET A 170 1.96 2.82 -13.85
C MET A 170 2.20 3.76 -15.04
N GLU A 171 1.34 4.76 -15.28
CA GLU A 171 1.58 5.78 -16.31
C GLU A 171 2.83 6.62 -15.98
N VAL A 172 3.08 6.96 -14.71
CA VAL A 172 4.31 7.65 -14.31
C VAL A 172 5.55 6.78 -14.53
N LEU A 173 5.46 5.46 -14.32
CA LEU A 173 6.57 4.53 -14.52
C LEU A 173 6.83 4.24 -16.01
N MET A 174 5.80 3.83 -16.74
CA MET A 174 5.86 3.20 -18.08
C MET A 174 5.18 4.01 -19.18
N GLY A 175 4.54 5.13 -18.86
CA GLY A 175 3.74 5.91 -19.80
C GLY A 175 4.49 6.32 -21.06
N ASN A 176 3.81 6.33 -22.20
CA ASN A 176 4.43 6.61 -23.49
C ASN A 176 4.80 8.09 -23.70
N LYS A 177 4.13 9.00 -22.98
CA LYS A 177 4.32 10.46 -23.13
C LYS A 177 5.45 11.00 -22.24
N ASP A 178 5.40 10.70 -20.94
CA ASP A 178 6.36 11.24 -19.95
C ASP A 178 6.77 10.18 -18.89
N GLY A 179 6.68 8.88 -19.23
CA GLY A 179 7.03 7.79 -18.31
C GLY A 179 8.51 7.78 -17.92
N PHE A 180 8.80 7.37 -16.68
CA PHE A 180 10.15 7.37 -16.14
C PHE A 180 11.07 6.44 -16.94
N LEU A 181 10.71 5.16 -17.08
CA LEU A 181 11.54 4.17 -17.75
C LEU A 181 11.59 4.36 -19.27
N THR A 182 10.52 4.91 -19.84
CA THR A 182 10.38 5.07 -21.31
C THR A 182 11.01 6.36 -21.84
N LYS A 183 11.03 7.46 -21.05
CA LYS A 183 11.47 8.79 -21.54
C LYS A 183 12.53 9.47 -20.67
N ARG A 184 12.53 9.27 -19.35
CA ARG A 184 13.29 10.12 -18.41
C ARG A 184 14.53 9.45 -17.81
N LEU A 185 14.56 8.11 -17.72
CA LEU A 185 15.62 7.33 -17.07
C LEU A 185 17.03 7.63 -17.60
N LYS A 186 17.17 7.91 -18.91
CA LYS A 186 18.45 8.17 -19.57
C LYS A 186 19.29 9.23 -18.86
N ASN A 187 18.65 10.27 -18.32
CA ASN A 187 19.34 11.39 -17.67
C ASN A 187 19.42 11.25 -16.15
N TYR A 188 18.83 10.19 -15.56
CA TYR A 188 18.75 10.03 -14.11
C TYR A 188 20.14 10.01 -13.45
N SER A 189 21.10 9.30 -14.03
CA SER A 189 22.45 9.15 -13.45
C SER A 189 23.18 10.50 -13.31
N THR A 190 23.02 11.39 -14.28
CA THR A 190 23.67 12.71 -14.30
C THR A 190 22.86 13.79 -13.58
N ASP A 191 21.53 13.69 -13.59
CA ASP A 191 20.65 14.80 -13.19
C ASP A 191 19.91 14.57 -11.85
N ARG A 192 19.92 13.37 -11.27
CA ARG A 192 19.20 13.07 -10.01
C ARG A 192 19.59 13.95 -8.81
N ASN A 193 20.77 14.56 -8.84
CA ASN A 193 21.26 15.46 -7.79
C ASN A 193 21.06 16.94 -8.14
N ASN A 194 20.38 17.26 -9.25
CA ASN A 194 20.18 18.62 -9.70
C ASN A 194 18.73 19.08 -9.42
N PRO A 195 18.51 19.93 -8.40
CA PRO A 195 17.17 20.39 -8.05
C PRO A 195 16.53 21.29 -9.12
N VAL A 196 17.30 21.87 -10.05
CA VAL A 196 16.73 22.64 -11.16
C VAL A 196 16.16 21.76 -12.28
N LYS A 197 16.36 20.43 -12.21
CA LYS A 197 15.84 19.45 -13.16
C LYS A 197 14.86 18.48 -12.47
N PRO A 198 13.69 18.94 -12.01
CA PRO A 198 12.77 18.12 -11.22
C PRO A 198 12.28 16.87 -11.95
N LYS A 199 12.17 16.93 -13.29
CA LYS A 199 11.76 15.80 -14.14
C LYS A 199 12.79 14.66 -14.22
N ALA A 200 14.02 14.88 -13.77
CA ALA A 200 15.05 13.85 -13.76
C ALA A 200 14.74 12.72 -12.76
N LEU A 201 14.06 13.03 -11.65
CA LEU A 201 13.65 12.03 -10.66
C LEU A 201 12.42 11.26 -11.12
N SER A 202 12.24 10.01 -10.65
CA SER A 202 11.11 9.18 -11.08
C SER A 202 9.75 9.77 -10.74
N GLY A 203 9.63 10.46 -9.60
CA GLY A 203 8.34 10.92 -9.08
C GLY A 203 7.49 9.81 -8.49
N LEU A 204 8.05 8.61 -8.29
CA LEU A 204 7.31 7.41 -7.87
C LEU A 204 7.08 7.32 -6.35
N SER A 205 7.76 8.14 -5.55
CA SER A 205 7.70 8.02 -4.09
C SER A 205 6.29 8.14 -3.48
N PRO A 206 5.35 8.96 -3.99
CA PRO A 206 3.98 8.97 -3.46
C PRO A 206 3.28 7.62 -3.67
N TYR A 207 3.46 7.01 -4.84
CA TYR A 207 2.85 5.72 -5.20
C TYR A 207 3.46 4.58 -4.39
N LEU A 208 4.79 4.54 -4.30
CA LEU A 208 5.52 3.55 -3.49
C LEU A 208 5.13 3.65 -2.01
N HIS A 209 5.02 4.88 -1.47
CA HIS A 209 4.64 5.08 -0.07
C HIS A 209 3.28 4.46 0.29
N PHE A 210 2.29 4.58 -0.60
CA PHE A 210 0.94 4.04 -0.37
C PHE A 210 0.74 2.64 -0.97
N GLY A 211 1.79 1.99 -1.49
CA GLY A 211 1.68 0.68 -2.12
C GLY A 211 0.79 0.66 -3.38
N GLN A 212 0.66 1.80 -4.08
CA GLN A 212 -0.08 1.90 -5.33
C GLN A 212 0.73 1.35 -6.52
N ILE A 213 2.01 1.05 -6.32
CA ILE A 213 2.84 0.32 -7.28
C ILE A 213 3.87 -0.51 -6.49
N SER A 214 4.17 -1.72 -6.98
CA SER A 214 5.26 -2.54 -6.44
C SER A 214 6.62 -1.92 -6.77
N ALA A 215 7.56 -2.00 -5.83
CA ALA A 215 8.94 -1.52 -5.96
C ALA A 215 9.82 -2.41 -6.84
#